data_AF-A0A2G6FWA6-F1
#
_entry.id   AF-A0A2G6FWA6-F1
#
_cell.length_a   1.000
_cell.length_b   1.000
_cell.length_c   1.000
_cell.angle_alpha   90.00
_cell.angle_beta   90.00
_cell.angle_gamma   90.00
#
_symmetry.space_group_name_H-M   'P 1'
#
loop_
_entity.id
_entity.type
_entity.pdbx_description
1 polymer ?
#
loop_
_entity_poly.entity_id
_entity_poly.type
_entity_poly.pdbx_seq_one_letter_code
_entity_poly.pdbx_strand_id
1 'polypeptide(L)' 'VFRFRNQIMPNPMVRIFDLTGHLVFETSSLDSERNLVWDGRDQGGHLMPPGSYLYVVYDDGREFRTGTCGVIR' A
#
# COMPACT_ATOMS: atom_id res chain seq x y z
N VAL A 1 4.31 2.84 9.87
CA VAL A 1 2.98 2.57 9.28
C VAL A 1 2.59 3.70 8.35
N PHE A 2 2.48 3.40 7.06
CA PHE A 2 2.03 4.32 6.02
C PHE A 2 0.51 4.22 5.86
N ARG A 3 -0.17 5.37 5.80
CA ARG A 3 -1.62 5.45 5.62
C ARG A 3 -1.96 6.19 4.34
N PHE A 4 -2.76 5.58 3.49
CA PHE A 4 -3.27 6.19 2.26
C PHE A 4 -4.53 6.98 2.57
N ARG A 5 -4.36 8.22 3.07
CA ARG A 5 -5.47 9.09 3.49
C ARG A 5 -6.36 9.52 2.31
N ASN A 6 -7.62 9.82 2.65
CA ASN A 6 -8.65 10.40 1.77
C ASN A 6 -9.34 9.40 0.83
N GLN A 7 -10.13 8.49 1.39
CA GLN A 7 -10.81 7.43 0.63
C GLN A 7 -12.32 7.67 0.57
N ILE A 8 -12.71 8.59 -0.30
CA ILE A 8 -14.09 8.67 -0.84
C ILE A 8 -14.26 7.61 -1.97
N MET A 9 -13.35 6.64 -2.04
CA MET A 9 -13.33 5.55 -3.00
C MET A 9 -14.30 4.46 -2.53
N PRO A 10 -15.27 4.03 -3.35
CA PRO A 10 -16.18 2.94 -3.00
C PRO A 10 -15.47 1.60 -2.79
N ASN A 11 -14.51 1.26 -3.65
CA ASN A 11 -13.85 -0.05 -3.68
C ASN A 11 -12.32 0.10 -3.73
N PRO A 12 -11.69 0.64 -2.66
CA PRO A 12 -10.26 0.94 -2.66
C PRO A 12 -9.40 -0.33 -2.50
N MET A 13 -8.29 -0.39 -3.25
CA MET A 13 -7.25 -1.40 -3.08
C MET A 13 -5.88 -0.75 -3.21
N VAL A 14 -4.88 -1.21 -2.47
CA VAL A 14 -3.48 -0.82 -2.70
C VAL A 14 -2.64 -2.06 -3.02
N ARG A 15 -1.72 -1.88 -3.95
CA ARG A 15 -0.60 -2.80 -4.21
C ARG A 15 0.70 -2.06 -3.98
N ILE A 16 1.65 -2.75 -3.36
CA ILE A 16 2.97 -2.22 -3.03
C ILE A 16 4.02 -3.11 -3.66
N PHE A 17 4.99 -2.49 -4.30
CA PHE A 17 6.04 -3.14 -5.06
C PHE A 17 7.41 -2.67 -4.56
N ASP A 18 8.41 -3.53 -4.70
CA ASP A 18 9.80 -3.09 -4.63
C ASP A 18 10.20 -2.32 -5.90
N LEU A 19 11.43 -1.79 -5.93
CA LEU A 19 11.94 -1.01 -7.07
C LEU A 19 12.18 -1.85 -8.33
N THR A 20 12.15 -3.18 -8.23
CA THR A 20 12.24 -4.10 -9.38
C THR A 20 10.86 -4.39 -9.98
N GLY A 21 9.78 -3.93 -9.33
CA GLY A 21 8.40 -4.15 -9.74
C GLY A 21 7.79 -5.44 -9.18
N HIS A 22 8.47 -6.11 -8.25
CA HIS A 22 7.93 -7.30 -7.60
C HIS A 22 6.90 -6.91 -6.53
N LEU A 23 5.74 -7.56 -6.55
CA LEU A 23 4.66 -7.32 -5.59
C LEU A 23 5.08 -7.80 -4.19
N VAL A 24 5.04 -6.87 -3.24
CA VAL A 24 5.41 -7.10 -1.84
C VAL A 24 4.16 -7.31 -0.98
N PHE A 25 3.12 -6.52 -1.24
CA PHE A 25 1.92 -6.47 -0.41
C PHE A 25 0.72 -5.99 -1.22
N GLU A 26 -0.45 -6.54 -0.94
CA GLU A 26 -1.71 -6.02 -1.44
C GLU A 26 -2.83 -6.14 -0.40
N THR A 27 -3.73 -5.15 -0.39
CA THR A 27 -4.92 -5.18 0.46
C THR A 27 -6.02 -4.28 -0.06
N SER A 28 -7.26 -4.69 0.16
CA SER A 28 -8.47 -3.85 0.09
C SER A 28 -9.07 -3.58 1.47
N SER A 29 -8.42 -4.07 2.54
CA SER A 29 -8.90 -3.92 3.91
C SER A 29 -8.57 -2.52 4.43
N LEU A 30 -9.55 -1.94 5.14
CA LEU A 30 -9.43 -0.62 5.72
C LEU A 30 -9.24 -0.69 7.24
N ASP A 31 -8.48 0.26 7.78
CA ASP A 31 -8.43 0.48 9.23
C ASP A 31 -9.73 1.10 9.78
N SER A 32 -9.78 1.31 11.09
CA SER A 32 -10.94 1.91 11.78
C SER A 32 -11.28 3.33 11.30
N GLU A 33 -10.33 4.02 10.67
CA GLU A 33 -10.50 5.36 10.11
C GLU A 33 -10.77 5.32 8.60
N ARG A 34 -11.05 4.14 8.05
CA ARG A 34 -11.29 3.91 6.62
C ARG A 34 -10.11 4.25 5.71
N ASN A 35 -8.89 4.02 6.20
CA ASN A 35 -7.68 4.14 5.38
C ASN A 35 -7.17 2.76 4.97
N LEU A 36 -6.64 2.65 3.75
CA LEU A 36 -5.70 1.59 3.41
C LEU A 36 -4.41 1.84 4.19
N VAL A 37 -3.83 0.76 4.71
CA VAL A 37 -2.66 0.83 5.59
C VAL A 37 -1.63 -0.21 5.18
N TRP A 38 -0.37 0.21 5.21
CA TRP A 38 0.76 -0.69 5.14
C TRP A 38 1.73 -0.41 6.28
N ASP A 39 2.08 -1.42 7.06
CA ASP A 39 2.94 -1.28 8.23
C ASP A 39 4.44 -1.51 7.93
N GLY A 40 4.78 -1.85 6.68
CA GLY A 40 6.15 -2.17 6.27
C GLY A 40 6.45 -3.67 6.29
N ARG A 41 5.42 -4.52 6.24
CA ARG A 41 5.55 -5.99 6.14
C ARG A 41 5.06 -6.53 4.80
N ASP A 42 5.61 -7.65 4.36
CA ASP A 42 5.08 -8.36 3.19
C ASP A 42 3.70 -9.00 3.48
N GLN A 43 3.12 -9.65 2.47
CA GLN A 43 1.85 -10.37 2.60
C GLN A 43 1.87 -11.48 3.68
N GLY A 44 3.05 -12.04 3.98
CA GLY A 44 3.25 -13.07 5.00
C GLY A 44 3.49 -12.50 6.41
N GLY A 45 3.55 -11.18 6.57
CA GLY A 45 3.85 -10.52 7.83
C GLY A 45 5.34 -10.38 8.15
N HIS A 46 6.25 -10.72 7.23
CA HIS A 46 7.68 -10.51 7.42
C HIS A 46 8.05 -9.05 7.25
N LEU A 47 9.00 -8.60 8.05
CA LEU A 47 9.50 -7.22 7.98
C LEU A 47 10.26 -6.99 6.68
N MET A 48 9.85 -5.96 5.93
CA MET A 48 10.57 -5.55 4.74
C MET A 48 11.87 -4.80 5.10
N PRO A 49 12.92 -4.87 4.26
CA PRO A 49 14.13 -4.07 4.44
C PRO A 49 13.84 -2.56 4.40
N PRO A 50 14.65 -1.73 5.11
CA PRO A 50 14.60 -0.28 4.94
C PRO A 50 14.82 0.10 3.47
N GLY A 51 14.08 1.09 2.99
CA GLY A 51 14.14 1.50 1.58
C GLY A 51 12.84 2.12 1.08
N SER A 52 12.86 2.50 -0.20
CA SER A 52 11.69 3.02 -0.91
C SER A 52 10.96 1.90 -1.64
N TYR A 53 9.63 1.97 -1.61
CA TYR A 53 8.70 1.06 -2.27
C TYR A 53 7.73 1.87 -3.12
N LEU A 54 7.30 1.29 -4.22
CA LEU A 54 6.30 1.86 -5.10
C LEU A 54 4.92 1.42 -4.64
N TYR A 55 3.90 2.24 -4.81
CA TYR A 55 2.53 1.82 -4.59
C TYR A 55 1.61 2.25 -5.73
N VAL A 56 0.55 1.47 -5.92
CA VAL A 56 -0.57 1.79 -6.79
C VAL A 56 -1.86 1.60 -6.00
N VAL A 57 -2.67 2.65 -5.90
CA VAL A 57 -4.03 2.63 -5.36
C VAL A 57 -5.00 2.50 -6.53
N TYR A 58 -5.95 1.58 -6.38
CA TYR A 58 -7.04 1.34 -7.31
C TYR A 58 -8.38 1.69 -6.66
N ASP A 59 -9.35 2.08 -7.48
CA ASP A 59 -10.76 2.17 -7.14
C ASP A 59 -11.57 1.47 -8.24
N ASP A 60 -12.35 0.47 -7.85
CA ASP A 60 -13.17 -0.34 -8.78
C ASP A 60 -12.36 -0.90 -9.97
N GLY A 61 -11.13 -1.37 -9.67
CA GLY A 61 -10.21 -1.95 -10.66
C GLY A 61 -9.48 -0.93 -11.55
N ARG A 62 -9.74 0.38 -11.39
CA ARG A 62 -9.04 1.45 -12.13
C ARG A 62 -7.96 2.05 -11.26
N GLU A 63 -6.79 2.32 -11.86
CA GLU A 63 -5.73 3.05 -11.18
C GLU A 63 -6.22 4.46 -10.80
N PHE A 64 -6.08 4.80 -9.53
CA PHE A 64 -6.48 6.09 -8.97
C PHE A 64 -5.27 6.95 -8.62
N ARG A 65 -4.23 6.34 -8.03
CA ARG A 65 -3.02 7.06 -7.60
C ARG A 65 -1.82 6.13 -7.56
N THR A 66 -0.66 6.67 -7.91
CA THR A 66 0.64 6.03 -7.67
C THR A 66 1.54 6.91 -6.82
N GLY A 67 2.61 6.31 -6.28
CA GLY A 67 3.64 7.06 -5.58
C GLY A 67 4.66 6.16 -4.91
N THR A 68 5.41 6.74 -3.98
CA THR A 68 6.39 6.02 -3.18
C THR A 68 6.04 6.07 -1.70
N CYS A 69 6.42 5.01 -0.98
CA CYS A 69 6.40 4.97 0.47
C CYS A 69 7.72 4.40 0.97
N GLY A 70 8.11 4.76 2.20
CA GLY A 70 9.39 4.39 2.76
C GLY A 70 9.24 3.50 4.00
N VAL A 71 10.14 2.54 4.13
CA VAL A 71 10.43 1.88 5.40
C VAL A 71 11.71 2.51 5.95
N ILE A 72 11.58 3.21 7.08
CA ILE A 72 12.70 3.81 7.81
C ILE A 72 12.84 3.06 9.15
N ARG A 73 14.07 2.76 9.56
CA ARG A 73 14.39 2.16 10.86
C ARG A 73 15.56 2.90 11.50
#